data_AF-A0A3N0W916-F1
#
_entry.id   AF-A0A3N0W916-F1
#
_cell.length_a   1.000
_cell.length_b   1.000
_cell.length_c   1.000
_cell.angle_alpha   90.00
_cell.angle_beta   90.00
_cell.angle_gamma   90.00
#
_symmetry.space_group_name_H-M   'P 1'
#
loop_
_entity.id
_entity.type
_entity.pdbx_description
1 polymer ?
#
loop_
_entity_poly.entity_id
_entity_poly.type
_entity_poly.pdbx_seq_one_letter_code
_entity_poly.pdbx_strand_id
1 'polypeptide(L)'
;MDNKEDKKNDFMDEFEDWHSHKYSDDYRFGNKTPFFVKNPNRLLHGILFLIIPFLSLIVSIIIDLGVGFYLFFLVACIPGSYLIIKHFRS
;
A
#
# COMPACT_ATOMS: atom_id res chain seq x y z
N MET A 1 -29.32 8.57 23.90
CA MET A 1 -27.89 8.24 23.95
C MET A 1 -27.73 7.03 23.07
N ASP A 2 -27.30 7.23 21.83
CA ASP A 2 -26.91 6.13 20.95
C ASP A 2 -25.43 6.32 20.65
N ASN A 3 -24.64 5.39 21.19
CA ASN A 3 -23.19 5.33 21.09
C ASN A 3 -22.80 5.25 19.62
N LYS A 4 -22.25 6.35 19.09
CA LYS A 4 -21.38 6.29 17.92
C LYS A 4 -20.13 5.53 18.37
N GLU A 5 -20.14 4.21 18.17
CA GLU A 5 -18.91 3.43 18.22
C GLU A 5 -17.95 4.03 17.21
N ASP A 6 -16.89 4.63 17.73
CA ASP A 6 -15.70 5.01 16.99
C ASP A 6 -15.20 3.75 16.26
N LYS A 7 -15.60 3.59 15.00
CA LYS A 7 -14.98 2.64 14.07
C LYS A 7 -13.56 3.11 13.81
N LYS A 8 -12.69 2.77 14.73
CA LYS A 8 -11.25 2.77 14.58
C LYS A 8 -10.94 1.68 13.56
N ASN A 9 -11.07 2.00 12.26
CA ASN A 9 -10.59 1.16 11.17
C ASN A 9 -9.07 1.11 11.32
N ASP A 10 -8.56 0.10 12.05
CA ASP A 10 -7.13 -0.08 12.18
C ASP A 10 -6.61 -0.57 10.83
N PHE A 11 -5.76 0.24 10.20
CA PHE A 11 -5.20 -0.08 8.89
C PHE A 11 -4.56 -1.47 8.88
N MET A 12 -4.02 -1.90 10.03
CA MET A 12 -3.44 -3.24 10.19
C MET A 12 -4.47 -4.36 10.05
N ASP A 13 -5.67 -4.20 10.58
CA ASP A 13 -6.73 -5.21 10.48
C ASP A 13 -7.21 -5.35 9.03
N GLU A 14 -7.41 -4.23 8.32
CA GLU A 14 -7.77 -4.25 6.90
C GLU A 14 -6.63 -4.76 6.00
N PHE A 15 -5.38 -4.46 6.35
CA PHE A 15 -4.21 -4.96 5.65
C PHE A 15 -4.05 -6.48 5.83
N GLU A 16 -4.21 -6.99 7.04
CA GLU A 16 -4.05 -8.40 7.36
C GLU A 16 -5.18 -9.25 6.77
N ASP A 17 -6.42 -8.74 6.77
CA ASP A 17 -7.55 -9.36 6.07
C ASP A 17 -7.32 -9.42 4.54
N TRP A 18 -6.86 -8.31 3.94
CA TRP A 18 -6.49 -8.34 2.52
C TRP A 18 -5.32 -9.27 2.25
N HIS A 19 -4.28 -9.25 3.08
CA HIS A 19 -3.06 -10.02 2.85
C HIS A 19 -3.32 -11.53 2.92
N SER A 20 -4.17 -11.95 3.86
CA SER A 20 -4.57 -13.35 4.04
C SER A 20 -5.51 -13.85 2.94
N HIS A 21 -6.35 -12.98 2.37
CA HIS A 21 -7.38 -13.37 1.40
C HIS A 21 -7.10 -12.96 -0.06
N LYS A 22 -6.02 -12.23 -0.37
CA LYS A 22 -5.74 -11.70 -1.73
C LYS A 22 -5.68 -12.75 -2.85
N TYR A 23 -5.47 -14.02 -2.50
CA TYR A 23 -5.43 -15.14 -3.46
C TYR A 23 -6.64 -16.07 -3.37
N SER A 24 -7.60 -15.82 -2.47
CA SER A 24 -8.83 -16.62 -2.43
C SER A 24 -9.73 -16.28 -3.61
N ASP A 25 -10.42 -17.28 -4.13
CA ASP A 25 -11.37 -17.11 -5.22
C ASP A 25 -12.51 -16.17 -4.81
N ASP A 26 -12.97 -16.26 -3.57
CA ASP A 26 -13.97 -15.34 -3.01
C ASP A 26 -13.54 -13.87 -3.07
N TYR A 27 -12.25 -13.58 -2.86
CA TYR A 27 -11.73 -12.22 -2.94
C TYR A 27 -11.51 -11.77 -4.40
N ARG A 28 -11.03 -12.68 -5.26
CA ARG A 28 -10.81 -12.41 -6.70
C ARG A 28 -12.11 -12.20 -7.47
N PHE A 29 -13.16 -12.96 -7.15
CA PHE A 29 -14.45 -12.93 -7.86
C PHE A 29 -15.53 -12.11 -7.12
N GLY A 30 -15.36 -11.86 -5.83
CA GLY A 30 -16.35 -11.15 -5.00
C GLY A 30 -16.41 -9.62 -5.17
N ASN A 31 -15.72 -9.05 -6.16
CA ASN A 31 -15.71 -7.61 -6.45
C ASN A 31 -15.35 -6.73 -5.23
N LYS A 32 -14.65 -7.29 -4.22
CA LYS A 32 -14.16 -6.54 -3.06
C LYS A 32 -13.04 -5.64 -3.55
N THR A 33 -13.30 -4.33 -3.53
CA THR A 33 -12.27 -3.33 -3.80
C THR A 33 -11.14 -3.51 -2.79
N PRO A 34 -9.88 -3.60 -3.23
CA PRO A 34 -8.75 -3.75 -2.32
C PRO A 34 -8.75 -2.63 -1.27
N PHE A 35 -8.34 -2.94 -0.04
CA PHE A 35 -8.39 -1.99 1.10
C PHE A 35 -7.70 -0.64 0.79
N PHE A 36 -6.62 -0.64 0.01
CA PHE A 36 -5.93 0.57 -0.46
C PHE A 36 -6.75 1.44 -1.42
N VAL A 37 -7.84 0.92 -2.00
CA VAL A 37 -8.78 1.68 -2.85
C VAL A 37 -9.88 2.32 -2.01
N LYS A 38 -10.31 1.71 -0.91
CA LYS A 38 -11.41 2.20 -0.07
C LYS A 38 -11.01 3.28 0.94
N ASN A 39 -9.72 3.41 1.24
CA ASN A 39 -9.26 4.31 2.29
C ASN A 39 -9.29 5.80 1.84
N PRO A 40 -9.86 6.75 2.62
CA PRO A 40 -9.75 8.19 2.35
C PRO A 40 -8.29 8.68 2.41
N ASN A 41 -7.42 7.94 3.10
CA ASN A 41 -6.01 8.25 3.29
C ASN A 41 -5.11 7.75 2.14
N ARG A 42 -5.61 7.72 0.89
CA ARG A 42 -4.84 7.26 -0.28
C ARG A 42 -3.49 7.96 -0.41
N LEU A 43 -3.44 9.25 -0.08
CA LEU A 43 -2.22 10.05 -0.11
C LEU A 43 -1.20 9.58 0.94
N LEU A 44 -1.64 9.41 2.19
CA LEU A 44 -0.78 8.93 3.28
C LEU A 44 -0.22 7.54 2.97
N HIS A 45 -1.07 6.62 2.49
CA HIS A 45 -0.62 5.28 2.10
C HIS A 45 0.31 5.31 0.89
N GLY A 46 0.02 6.15 -0.12
CA GLY A 46 0.91 6.33 -1.26
C GLY A 46 2.30 6.81 -0.85
N ILE A 47 2.38 7.76 0.08
CA ILE A 47 3.65 8.24 0.65
C ILE A 47 4.34 7.11 1.44
N LEU A 48 3.61 6.39 2.31
CA LEU A 48 4.16 5.30 3.10
C LEU A 48 4.73 4.17 2.21
N PHE A 49 4.03 3.83 1.13
CA PHE A 49 4.47 2.85 0.14
C PHE A 49 5.72 3.28 -0.63
N LEU A 50 6.01 4.58 -0.73
CA LEU A 50 7.25 5.09 -1.35
C LEU A 50 8.40 5.20 -0.36
N ILE A 51 8.12 5.41 0.94
CA ILE A 51 9.15 5.50 1.98
C ILE A 51 9.94 4.19 2.08
N ILE A 52 9.27 3.03 2.02
CA ILE A 52 9.93 1.72 2.14
C ILE A 52 10.96 1.50 1.00
N PRO A 53 10.59 1.64 -0.29
CA PRO A 53 11.55 1.62 -1.40
C PRO A 53 12.69 2.61 -1.20
N PHE A 54 12.41 3.85 -0.77
CA PHE A 54 13.45 4.88 -0.58
C PHE A 54 14.45 4.52 0.52
N LEU A 55 13.98 4.01 1.66
CA LEU A 55 14.85 3.52 2.71
C LEU A 55 15.69 2.33 2.22
N SER A 56 15.08 1.43 1.45
CA SER A 56 15.78 0.29 0.86
C SER A 56 16.86 0.72 -0.13
N LEU A 57 16.64 1.81 -0.88
CA LEU A 57 17.61 2.41 -1.80
C LEU A 57 18.83 2.96 -1.05
N ILE A 58 18.61 3.67 0.05
CA ILE A 58 19.70 4.20 0.89
C ILE A 58 20.56 3.05 1.41
N VAL A 59 19.94 2.00 1.96
CA VAL A 59 20.66 0.82 2.45
C VAL A 59 21.42 0.15 1.31
N SER A 60 20.80 -0.03 0.14
CA SER A 60 21.44 -0.63 -1.02
C SER A 60 22.66 0.13 -1.53
N ILE A 61 22.66 1.46 -1.44
CA ILE A 61 23.82 2.28 -1.81
C ILE A 61 24.97 2.06 -0.82
N ILE A 62 24.66 1.95 0.47
CA ILE A 62 25.67 1.74 1.53
C ILE A 62 26.38 0.39 1.36
N ILE A 63 25.65 -0.63 0.93
CA ILE A 63 26.16 -2.01 0.77
C ILE A 63 26.53 -2.37 -0.67
N ASP A 64 26.51 -1.40 -1.59
CA ASP A 64 26.84 -1.53 -3.02
C ASP A 64 26.16 -2.73 -3.71
N LEU A 65 24.84 -2.85 -3.52
CA LEU A 65 24.07 -4.02 -3.99
C LEU A 65 23.92 -4.12 -5.53
N GLY A 66 24.49 -3.17 -6.27
CA GLY A 66 24.57 -3.18 -7.73
C GLY A 66 23.26 -2.84 -8.46
N VAL A 67 23.34 -2.86 -9.79
CA VAL A 67 22.30 -2.27 -10.68
C VAL A 67 20.94 -2.98 -10.61
N GLY A 68 20.94 -4.27 -10.26
CA GLY A 68 19.71 -5.08 -10.12
C GLY A 68 18.76 -4.54 -9.06
N PHE A 69 19.30 -3.91 -8.01
CA PHE A 69 18.48 -3.32 -6.96
C PHE A 69 17.72 -2.08 -7.44
N TYR A 70 18.28 -1.29 -8.35
CA TYR A 70 17.58 -0.12 -8.93
C TYR A 70 16.34 -0.54 -9.74
N LEU A 71 16.40 -1.67 -10.44
CA LEU A 71 15.23 -2.20 -11.17
C LEU A 71 14.13 -2.63 -10.19
N PHE A 72 14.50 -3.32 -9.10
CA PHE A 72 13.55 -3.69 -8.05
C PHE A 72 12.92 -2.46 -7.39
N PHE A 73 13.74 -1.44 -7.09
CA PHE A 73 13.29 -0.16 -6.55
C PHE A 73 12.24 0.52 -7.45
N LEU A 74 12.48 0.58 -8.76
CA LEU A 74 11.54 1.19 -9.71
C LEU A 74 10.19 0.48 -9.73
N VAL A 75 10.19 -0.86 -9.72
CA VAL A 75 8.94 -1.66 -9.70
C VAL A 75 8.21 -1.47 -8.37
N ALA A 76 8.94 -1.44 -7.26
CA ALA A 76 8.37 -1.25 -5.92
C ALA A 76 7.72 0.13 -5.72
N CYS A 77 8.13 1.15 -6.49
CA CYS A 77 7.53 2.49 -6.44
C CYS A 77 6.17 2.59 -7.16
N ILE A 78 5.87 1.70 -8.12
CA ILE A 78 4.65 1.77 -8.96
C ILE A 78 3.36 1.84 -8.13
N PRO A 79 3.14 0.99 -7.10
CA PRO A 79 1.91 1.02 -6.31
C PRO A 79 1.73 2.34 -5.54
N GLY A 80 2.81 2.86 -4.95
CA GLY A 80 2.80 4.13 -4.20
C GLY A 80 2.51 5.32 -5.12
N SER A 81 3.20 5.40 -6.26
CA SER A 81 2.95 6.45 -7.27
C SER A 81 1.53 6.39 -7.83
N TYR A 82 0.99 5.19 -8.10
CA TYR A 82 -0.39 5.03 -8.57
C TYR A 82 -1.41 5.54 -7.54
N LEU A 83 -1.21 5.26 -6.25
CA LEU A 83 -2.10 5.75 -5.19
C LEU A 83 -2.09 7.27 -5.07
N ILE A 84 -0.90 7.91 -5.20
CA ILE A 84 -0.77 9.37 -5.19
C ILE A 84 -1.45 9.99 -6.41
N ILE A 85 -1.17 9.50 -7.63
CA ILE A 85 -1.78 10.00 -8.86
C ILE A 85 -3.31 9.88 -8.79
N LYS A 86 -3.81 8.74 -8.30
CA LYS A 86 -5.25 8.49 -8.16
C LYS A 86 -5.91 9.38 -7.10
N HIS A 87 -5.17 9.82 -6.08
CA HIS A 87 -5.66 10.81 -5.13
C HIS A 87 -5.89 12.17 -5.79
N PHE A 88 -4.94 12.65 -6.59
CA PHE A 88 -5.07 13.96 -7.27
C PHE A 88 -5.99 13.96 -8.50
N ARG A 89 -6.31 12.79 -9.05
CA ARG A 89 -7.25 12.65 -10.18
C ARG A 89 -8.72 12.48 -9.75
N SER A 90 -8.97 12.23 -8.47
CA SER A 90 -10.30 12.01 -7.90
C SER A 90 -10.90 13.31 -7.37
#